data_AF-A0A0N5BP65-F1
#
_entry.id   AF-A0A0N5BP65-F1
#
_cell.length_a   1.000
_cell.length_b   1.000
_cell.length_c   1.000
_cell.angle_alpha   90.00
_cell.angle_beta   90.00
_cell.angle_gamma   90.00
#
_symmetry.space_group_name_H-M   'P 1'
#
loop_
_entity.id
_entity.type
_entity.pdbx_description
1 polymer ?
#
loop_
_entity_poly.entity_id
_entity_poly.type
_entity_poly.pdbx_seq_one_letter_code
_entity_poly.pdbx_strand_id
1 'polypeptide(L)'
;MKKSRIESEKRGEYVILEDMIKRIKGELRLLINEKKDIFDKESRNNLLKKLDEMEFTRKFDFLDTSSVLLMETCYKDIGISESDSIEKVLINIESLSKMNHTKGSCSYNIFEHGDYLGDFVFLNAFYHSFHNAFTTSSNVLVEPWFNRYFPNALNYGSIGFIIGHEILHAFDNHDYKYIFGLDGEGELILTPESIENFEKKVECF
;
A
#
# COMPACT_ATOMS: atom_id res chain seq x y z
N MET A 1 13.03 -1.90 -10.57
CA MET A 1 12.64 -1.22 -9.32
C MET A 1 13.79 -1.07 -8.32
N LYS A 2 14.56 -2.13 -7.98
CA LYS A 2 15.68 -2.03 -7.02
C LYS A 2 16.70 -0.92 -7.36
N LYS A 3 17.05 -0.75 -8.65
CA LYS A 3 17.94 0.33 -9.12
C LYS A 3 17.33 1.73 -8.96
N SER A 4 16.06 1.91 -9.33
CA SER A 4 15.32 3.19 -9.18
C SER A 4 15.21 3.60 -7.71
N ARG A 5 14.87 2.65 -6.83
CA ARG A 5 14.83 2.88 -5.37
C ARG A 5 16.19 3.31 -4.81
N ILE A 6 17.27 2.61 -5.16
CA ILE A 6 18.64 2.96 -4.71
C ILE A 6 19.05 4.35 -5.21
N GLU A 7 18.68 4.71 -6.43
CA GLU A 7 18.94 6.06 -6.97
C GLU A 7 18.13 7.14 -6.25
N SER A 8 16.85 6.88 -5.96
CA SER A 8 15.99 7.80 -5.20
C SER A 8 16.46 8.01 -3.77
N GLU A 9 16.90 6.93 -3.09
CA GLU A 9 17.51 6.99 -1.75
C GLU A 9 18.79 7.84 -1.76
N LYS A 10 19.63 7.72 -2.79
CA LYS A 10 20.84 8.55 -2.95
C LYS A 10 20.52 10.02 -3.25
N ARG A 11 19.38 10.32 -3.88
CA ARG A 11 18.96 11.69 -4.24
C ARG A 11 18.20 12.41 -3.14
N GLY A 12 17.87 11.74 -2.02
CA GLY A 12 17.17 12.33 -0.87
C GLY A 12 15.69 12.64 -1.13
N GLU A 13 15.09 12.04 -2.16
CA GLU A 13 13.72 12.31 -2.58
C GLU A 13 12.69 11.85 -1.54
N TYR A 14 12.96 10.72 -0.87
CA TYR A 14 12.13 10.23 0.24
C TYR A 14 12.06 11.19 1.43
N VAL A 15 13.09 12.02 1.66
CA VAL A 15 13.05 13.03 2.74
C VAL A 15 12.01 14.11 2.43
N ILE A 16 11.91 14.52 1.16
CA ILE A 16 10.90 15.47 0.70
C ILE A 16 9.51 14.84 0.82
N LEU A 17 9.39 13.58 0.40
CA LEU A 17 8.13 12.84 0.47
C LEU A 17 7.63 12.69 1.91
N GLU A 18 8.51 12.34 2.85
CA GLU A 18 8.17 12.24 4.28
C GLU A 18 7.74 13.57 4.89
N ASP A 19 8.36 14.70 4.50
CA ASP A 19 7.89 16.03 4.90
C ASP A 19 6.51 16.35 4.33
N MET A 20 6.25 16.01 3.06
CA MET A 20 4.94 16.16 2.44
C MET A 20 3.87 15.33 3.16
N ILE A 21 4.15 14.06 3.45
CA ILE A 21 3.26 13.15 4.19
C ILE A 21 2.93 13.75 5.56
N LYS A 22 3.94 14.23 6.30
CA LYS A 22 3.73 14.87 7.61
C LYS A 22 2.80 16.07 7.52
N ARG A 23 2.95 16.91 6.50
CA ARG A 23 2.09 18.09 6.28
C ARG A 23 0.66 17.68 5.91
N ILE A 24 0.50 16.71 5.02
CA ILE A 24 -0.82 16.19 4.60
C ILE A 24 -1.56 15.57 5.81
N LYS A 25 -0.89 14.74 6.61
CA LYS A 25 -1.45 14.22 7.87
C LYS A 25 -1.82 15.35 8.84
N GLY A 26 -1.02 16.42 8.88
CA GLY A 26 -1.31 17.63 9.67
C GLY A 26 -2.61 18.32 9.26
N GLU A 27 -2.82 18.53 7.96
CA GLU A 27 -4.06 19.13 7.45
C GLU A 27 -5.27 18.22 7.67
N LEU A 28 -5.11 16.90 7.43
CA LEU A 28 -6.20 15.94 7.66
C LEU A 28 -6.61 15.89 9.14
N ARG A 29 -5.66 16.01 10.08
CA ARG A 29 -5.96 16.15 11.50
C ARG A 29 -6.86 17.35 11.78
N LEU A 30 -6.63 18.49 11.13
CA LEU A 30 -7.49 19.68 11.30
C LEU A 30 -8.89 19.38 10.78
N LEU A 31 -9.00 18.79 9.60
CA LEU A 31 -10.29 18.40 9.00
C LEU A 31 -11.07 17.44 9.91
N ILE A 32 -10.42 16.39 10.45
CA ILE A 32 -11.08 15.46 11.38
C ILE A 32 -11.63 16.21 12.60
N ASN A 33 -10.86 17.12 13.19
CA ASN A 33 -11.29 17.91 14.34
C ASN A 33 -12.47 18.85 14.06
N GLU A 34 -12.62 19.31 12.81
CA GLU A 34 -13.71 20.18 12.37
C GLU A 34 -15.03 19.43 12.14
N LYS A 35 -14.99 18.13 11.84
CA LYS A 35 -16.18 17.29 11.56
C LYS A 35 -16.98 16.89 12.81
N LYS A 36 -17.35 17.88 13.62
CA LYS A 36 -18.13 17.71 14.85
C LYS A 36 -19.60 17.38 14.59
N ASP A 37 -20.09 17.68 13.39
CA ASP A 37 -21.42 17.36 12.91
C ASP A 37 -21.58 15.89 12.47
N ILE A 38 -20.45 15.21 12.21
CA ILE A 38 -20.43 13.82 11.76
C ILE A 38 -19.95 12.91 12.88
N PHE A 39 -18.78 13.21 13.45
CA PHE A 39 -18.11 12.38 14.44
C PHE A 39 -18.17 13.02 15.80
N ASP A 40 -18.53 12.28 16.85
CA ASP A 40 -18.42 12.75 18.23
C ASP A 40 -16.96 12.84 18.72
N LYS A 41 -16.75 13.26 19.97
CA LYS A 41 -15.40 13.46 20.51
C LYS A 41 -14.60 12.15 20.58
N GLU A 42 -15.24 11.05 20.94
CA GLU A 42 -14.60 9.75 21.07
C GLU A 42 -14.16 9.23 19.70
N SER A 43 -15.08 9.25 18.74
CA SER A 43 -14.84 8.85 17.34
C SER A 43 -13.72 9.68 16.71
N ARG A 44 -13.73 11.02 16.89
CA ARG A 44 -12.62 11.87 16.40
C ARG A 44 -11.29 11.52 17.04
N ASN A 45 -11.24 11.25 18.35
CA ASN A 45 -10.00 10.85 19.00
C ASN A 45 -9.44 9.53 18.44
N ASN A 46 -10.33 8.57 18.17
CA ASN A 46 -9.92 7.28 17.60
C ASN A 46 -9.47 7.41 16.13
N LEU A 47 -10.15 8.23 15.33
CA LEU A 47 -9.73 8.56 13.96
C LEU A 47 -8.35 9.24 13.94
N LEU A 48 -8.10 10.16 14.88
CA LEU A 48 -6.79 10.80 15.04
C LEU A 48 -5.71 9.80 15.46
N LYS A 49 -6.03 8.87 16.35
CA LYS A 49 -5.12 7.78 16.72
C LYS A 49 -4.78 6.91 15.51
N LYS A 50 -5.78 6.48 14.73
CA LYS A 50 -5.59 5.74 13.47
C LYS A 50 -4.69 6.51 12.50
N LEU A 51 -4.93 7.81 12.32
CA LEU A 51 -4.11 8.67 11.49
C LEU A 51 -2.67 8.73 12.01
N ASP A 52 -2.46 8.91 13.30
CA ASP A 52 -1.13 9.06 13.90
C ASP A 52 -0.31 7.78 13.79
N GLU A 53 -0.94 6.63 14.06
CA GLU A 53 -0.34 5.29 13.98
C GLU A 53 -0.12 4.83 12.53
N MET A 54 -0.70 5.52 11.54
CA MET A 54 -0.53 5.14 10.14
C MET A 54 0.92 5.29 9.69
N GLU A 55 1.49 4.20 9.18
CA GLU A 55 2.87 4.14 8.71
C GLU A 55 2.99 4.36 7.20
N PHE A 56 4.03 5.08 6.79
CA PHE A 56 4.47 5.09 5.40
C PHE A 56 5.58 4.05 5.21
N THR A 57 5.37 3.07 4.33
CA THR A 57 6.38 2.05 4.04
C THR A 57 6.89 2.13 2.61
N ARG A 58 8.20 1.90 2.47
CA ARG A 58 8.89 1.81 1.18
C ARG A 58 8.96 0.36 0.69
N LYS A 59 8.45 -0.58 1.49
CA LYS A 59 8.42 -2.01 1.17
C LYS A 59 7.16 -2.31 0.35
N PHE A 60 7.33 -2.37 -0.97
CA PHE A 60 6.26 -2.68 -1.94
C PHE A 60 5.91 -4.16 -2.00
N ASP A 61 6.77 -5.00 -1.46
CA ASP A 61 6.77 -6.43 -1.69
C ASP A 61 6.86 -7.14 -0.34
N PHE A 62 5.70 -7.37 0.26
CA PHE A 62 5.59 -8.02 1.57
C PHE A 62 6.12 -9.46 1.55
N LEU A 63 5.99 -10.12 0.40
CA LEU A 63 6.41 -11.50 0.14
C LEU A 63 7.87 -11.62 -0.29
N ASP A 64 8.58 -10.49 -0.46
CA ASP A 64 9.98 -10.41 -0.90
C ASP A 64 10.27 -11.11 -2.25
N THR A 65 9.25 -11.19 -3.12
CA THR A 65 9.34 -11.73 -4.51
C THR A 65 10.32 -10.98 -5.42
N SER A 66 10.76 -9.79 -5.03
CA SER A 66 11.79 -8.98 -5.68
C SER A 66 13.21 -9.33 -5.21
N SER A 67 13.35 -10.19 -4.20
CA SER A 67 14.63 -10.74 -3.74
C SER A 67 15.11 -11.85 -4.67
N VAL A 68 16.19 -11.58 -5.40
CA VAL A 68 16.82 -12.55 -6.32
C VAL A 68 17.15 -13.85 -5.58
N LEU A 69 17.73 -13.77 -4.39
CA LEU A 69 18.12 -14.94 -3.61
C LEU A 69 16.91 -15.79 -3.18
N LEU A 70 15.82 -15.14 -2.76
CA LEU A 70 14.58 -15.84 -2.43
C LEU A 70 14.00 -16.52 -3.67
N MET A 71 13.94 -15.80 -4.79
CA MET A 71 13.38 -16.35 -6.03
C MET A 71 14.23 -17.49 -6.60
N GLU A 72 15.55 -17.42 -6.56
CA GLU A 72 16.44 -18.53 -6.92
C GLU A 72 16.17 -19.77 -6.06
N THR A 73 15.91 -19.58 -4.76
CA THR A 73 15.53 -20.66 -3.85
C THR A 73 14.16 -21.22 -4.22
N CYS A 74 13.18 -20.36 -4.46
CA CYS A 74 11.84 -20.76 -4.86
C CYS A 74 11.80 -21.53 -6.18
N TYR A 75 12.57 -21.10 -7.20
CA TYR A 75 12.67 -21.83 -8.47
C TYR A 75 13.28 -23.22 -8.28
N LYS A 76 14.33 -23.34 -7.46
CA LYS A 76 14.92 -24.64 -7.12
C LYS A 76 13.93 -25.55 -6.40
N ASP A 77 13.15 -25.01 -5.46
CA ASP A 77 12.15 -25.75 -4.68
C ASP A 77 11.04 -26.34 -5.56
N ILE A 78 10.68 -25.65 -6.65
CA ILE A 78 9.70 -26.15 -7.63
C ILE A 78 10.33 -26.96 -8.77
N GLY A 79 11.62 -27.33 -8.64
CA GLY A 79 12.31 -28.19 -9.59
C GLY A 79 12.74 -27.52 -10.89
N ILE A 80 12.90 -26.18 -10.88
CA ILE A 80 13.44 -25.39 -11.99
C ILE A 80 14.88 -24.98 -11.64
N SER A 81 15.83 -25.46 -12.42
CA SER A 81 17.25 -25.09 -12.30
C SER A 81 17.69 -24.19 -13.44
N GLU A 82 18.66 -23.31 -13.20
CA GLU A 82 19.31 -22.50 -14.24
C GLU A 82 20.01 -23.35 -15.32
N SER A 83 20.35 -24.60 -14.98
CA SER A 83 20.98 -25.56 -15.89
C SER A 83 19.99 -26.34 -16.76
N ASP A 84 18.68 -26.17 -16.55
CA ASP A 84 17.66 -26.92 -17.30
C ASP A 84 17.52 -26.39 -18.74
N SER A 85 17.16 -27.28 -19.67
CA SER A 85 16.79 -26.85 -21.02
C SER A 85 15.48 -26.08 -20.99
N ILE A 86 15.31 -25.14 -21.93
CA ILE A 86 14.07 -24.34 -22.06
C ILE A 86 12.84 -25.26 -22.17
N GLU A 87 12.93 -26.36 -22.91
CA GLU A 87 11.84 -27.35 -23.06
C GLU A 87 11.43 -27.95 -21.72
N LYS A 88 12.39 -28.34 -20.88
CA LYS A 88 12.12 -28.89 -19.55
C LYS A 88 11.50 -27.83 -18.64
N VAL A 89 11.99 -26.60 -18.70
CA VAL A 89 11.42 -25.48 -17.93
C VAL A 89 9.96 -25.23 -18.34
N LEU A 90 9.64 -25.22 -19.64
CA LEU A 90 8.28 -25.01 -20.13
C LEU A 90 7.33 -26.13 -19.69
N ILE A 91 7.75 -27.39 -19.78
CA ILE A 91 6.96 -28.54 -19.31
C ILE A 91 6.69 -28.43 -17.80
N ASN A 92 7.71 -28.09 -17.00
CA ASN A 92 7.56 -27.91 -15.56
C ASN A 92 6.59 -26.77 -15.23
N ILE A 93 6.71 -25.62 -15.89
CA ILE A 93 5.82 -24.47 -15.71
C ILE A 93 4.38 -24.85 -16.07
N GLU A 94 4.15 -25.51 -17.21
CA GLU A 94 2.80 -25.91 -17.64
C GLU A 94 2.17 -26.94 -16.68
N SER A 95 2.97 -27.87 -16.16
CA SER A 95 2.50 -28.82 -15.16
C SER A 95 2.12 -28.11 -13.87
N LEU A 96 2.99 -27.22 -13.37
CA LEU A 96 2.79 -26.51 -12.11
C LEU A 96 1.61 -25.55 -12.19
N SER A 97 1.42 -24.85 -13.31
CA SER A 97 0.30 -23.90 -13.48
C SER A 97 -1.09 -24.54 -13.43
N LYS A 98 -1.18 -25.87 -13.50
CA LYS A 98 -2.44 -26.63 -13.40
C LYS A 98 -2.67 -27.20 -11.99
N MET A 99 -1.73 -27.02 -11.07
CA MET A 99 -1.79 -27.55 -9.71
C MET A 99 -2.37 -26.52 -8.75
N ASN A 100 -3.02 -27.00 -7.69
CA ASN A 100 -3.38 -26.14 -6.57
C ASN A 100 -2.14 -25.90 -5.70
N HIS A 101 -1.81 -24.63 -5.48
CA HIS A 101 -0.68 -24.25 -4.65
C HIS A 101 -1.10 -23.94 -3.22
N THR A 102 -0.29 -24.35 -2.25
CA THR A 102 -0.52 -24.01 -0.84
C THR A 102 -0.23 -22.52 -0.61
N LYS A 103 -1.21 -21.78 -0.10
CA LYS A 103 -1.08 -20.35 0.22
C LYS A 103 0.16 -20.10 1.07
N GLY A 104 0.97 -19.13 0.65
CA GLY A 104 2.24 -18.77 1.31
C GLY A 104 3.46 -19.61 0.90
N SER A 105 3.30 -20.63 0.04
CA SER A 105 4.45 -21.34 -0.56
C SER A 105 5.08 -20.56 -1.71
N CYS A 106 6.36 -20.86 -2.03
CA CYS A 106 7.04 -20.35 -3.22
C CYS A 106 6.22 -20.59 -4.51
N SER A 107 5.63 -21.77 -4.66
CA SER A 107 4.82 -22.12 -5.83
C SER A 107 3.55 -21.27 -5.92
N TYR A 108 2.88 -20.99 -4.79
CA TYR A 108 1.75 -20.07 -4.75
C TYR A 108 2.18 -18.67 -5.16
N ASN A 109 3.32 -18.21 -4.65
CA ASN A 109 3.93 -16.90 -4.96
C ASN A 109 4.51 -16.76 -6.38
N ILE A 110 4.54 -17.83 -7.17
CA ILE A 110 4.96 -17.79 -8.58
C ILE A 110 3.76 -17.92 -9.53
N PHE A 111 2.84 -18.84 -9.25
CA PHE A 111 1.78 -19.20 -10.18
C PHE A 111 0.48 -18.45 -9.94
N GLU A 112 0.13 -18.16 -8.68
CA GLU A 112 -1.03 -17.32 -8.32
C GLU A 112 -0.69 -15.82 -8.34
N HIS A 113 0.11 -15.41 -9.32
CA HIS A 113 0.71 -14.07 -9.39
C HIS A 113 -0.29 -12.93 -9.39
N GLY A 114 -1.52 -13.17 -9.87
CA GLY A 114 -2.60 -12.20 -9.81
C GLY A 114 -2.86 -11.65 -8.41
N ASP A 115 -2.65 -12.47 -7.36
CA ASP A 115 -2.95 -12.11 -5.97
C ASP A 115 -1.95 -11.11 -5.35
N TYR A 116 -0.78 -10.90 -5.95
CA TYR A 116 0.28 -10.06 -5.37
C TYR A 116 1.10 -9.25 -6.38
N LEU A 117 1.27 -9.72 -7.61
CA LEU A 117 1.92 -8.95 -8.67
C LEU A 117 0.98 -7.88 -9.26
N GLY A 118 -0.34 -8.07 -9.18
CA GLY A 118 -1.32 -7.07 -9.62
C GLY A 118 -1.09 -5.71 -8.94
N ASP A 119 -1.08 -5.73 -7.61
CA ASP A 119 -0.86 -4.53 -6.79
C ASP A 119 0.53 -3.92 -7.01
N PHE A 120 1.53 -4.77 -7.29
CA PHE A 120 2.91 -4.33 -7.42
C PHE A 120 3.25 -3.74 -8.80
N VAL A 121 2.65 -4.27 -9.87
CA VAL A 121 2.95 -3.87 -11.25
C VAL A 121 2.02 -2.75 -11.72
N PHE A 122 0.75 -2.76 -11.31
CA PHE A 122 -0.26 -1.84 -11.82
C PHE A 122 -0.57 -0.68 -10.88
N LEU A 123 -0.31 -0.80 -9.57
CA LEU A 123 -0.66 0.27 -8.62
C LEU A 123 0.55 1.17 -8.34
N ASN A 124 0.31 2.47 -8.50
CA ASN A 124 1.27 3.53 -8.25
C ASN A 124 1.49 3.76 -6.75
N ALA A 125 0.45 3.55 -5.95
CA ALA A 125 0.43 3.65 -4.50
C ALA A 125 -0.71 2.78 -3.97
N PHE A 126 -0.68 2.41 -2.69
CA PHE A 126 -1.71 1.57 -2.07
C PHE A 126 -1.77 1.75 -0.55
N TYR A 127 -2.97 1.64 0.02
CA TYR A 127 -3.22 1.53 1.46
C TYR A 127 -3.51 0.08 1.90
N HIS A 128 -2.74 -0.40 2.86
CA HIS A 128 -2.79 -1.74 3.44
C HIS A 128 -3.57 -1.72 4.75
N SER A 129 -4.87 -2.03 4.71
CA SER A 129 -5.78 -1.90 5.86
C SER A 129 -5.34 -2.70 7.09
N PHE A 130 -4.86 -3.93 6.91
CA PHE A 130 -4.37 -4.82 8.01
C PHE A 130 -3.12 -4.31 8.72
N HIS A 131 -2.37 -3.41 8.09
CA HIS A 131 -1.13 -2.85 8.64
C HIS A 131 -1.30 -1.39 9.05
N ASN A 132 -2.46 -0.78 8.76
CA ASN A 132 -2.67 0.66 8.81
C ASN A 132 -1.48 1.41 8.17
N ALA A 133 -1.07 0.98 6.97
CA ALA A 133 0.12 1.50 6.33
C ALA A 133 -0.15 1.79 4.86
N PHE A 134 0.54 2.76 4.27
CA PHE A 134 0.46 3.01 2.84
C PHE A 134 1.84 3.03 2.19
N THR A 135 1.87 2.75 0.89
CA THR A 135 3.08 2.66 0.07
C THR A 135 2.94 3.50 -1.20
N THR A 136 4.03 4.07 -1.70
CA THR A 136 4.09 4.79 -3.00
C THR A 136 5.26 4.32 -3.86
N SER A 137 4.99 3.72 -5.02
CA SER A 137 6.01 3.09 -5.87
C SER A 137 7.16 4.03 -6.20
N SER A 138 8.39 3.52 -6.32
CA SER A 138 9.51 4.32 -6.84
C SER A 138 9.23 4.85 -8.26
N ASN A 139 8.28 4.23 -8.98
CA ASN A 139 7.87 4.65 -10.31
C ASN A 139 7.06 5.95 -10.32
N VAL A 140 6.54 6.42 -9.17
CA VAL A 140 5.93 7.75 -9.05
C VAL A 140 6.91 8.82 -8.58
N LEU A 141 8.15 8.46 -8.23
CA LEU A 141 9.22 9.39 -7.85
C LEU A 141 10.06 9.87 -9.05
N VAL A 142 9.45 9.88 -10.23
CA VAL A 142 10.06 10.36 -11.48
C VAL A 142 9.10 11.29 -12.20
N GLU A 143 9.61 12.05 -13.16
CA GLU A 143 8.78 12.92 -13.99
C GLU A 143 7.73 12.12 -14.79
N PRO A 144 6.52 12.67 -15.00
CA PRO A 144 6.05 14.00 -14.60
C PRO A 144 5.47 14.07 -13.17
N TRP A 145 5.46 12.96 -12.43
CA TRP A 145 4.75 12.84 -11.14
C TRP A 145 5.46 13.53 -9.98
N PHE A 146 6.79 13.50 -10.00
CA PHE A 146 7.60 14.13 -8.98
C PHE A 146 8.97 14.53 -9.53
N ASN A 147 9.41 15.73 -9.12
CA ASN A 147 10.80 16.11 -9.20
C ASN A 147 11.11 17.06 -8.04
N ARG A 148 12.24 16.84 -7.35
CA ARG A 148 12.70 17.70 -6.24
C ARG A 148 12.93 19.17 -6.62
N TYR A 149 13.03 19.48 -7.91
CA TYR A 149 13.23 20.82 -8.45
C TYR A 149 11.92 21.44 -8.97
N PHE A 150 10.81 20.72 -8.98
CA PHE A 150 9.52 21.30 -9.33
C PHE A 150 9.02 22.27 -8.24
N PRO A 151 8.27 23.32 -8.62
CA PRO A 151 7.52 24.11 -7.66
C PRO A 151 6.66 23.21 -6.77
N ASN A 152 6.56 23.55 -5.48
CA ASN A 152 5.75 22.79 -4.53
C ASN A 152 4.33 22.54 -5.04
N ALA A 153 3.71 23.53 -5.70
CA ALA A 153 2.36 23.38 -6.28
C ALA A 153 2.22 22.18 -7.22
N LEU A 154 3.23 21.88 -8.05
CA LEU A 154 3.21 20.72 -8.94
C LEU A 154 3.38 19.41 -8.16
N ASN A 155 4.33 19.37 -7.21
CA ASN A 155 4.52 18.18 -6.38
C ASN A 155 3.29 17.89 -5.52
N TYR A 156 2.67 18.91 -4.90
CA TYR A 156 1.43 18.74 -4.13
C TYR A 156 0.23 18.37 -5.00
N GLY A 157 0.12 18.94 -6.21
CA GLY A 157 -0.95 18.60 -7.14
C GLY A 157 -0.83 17.20 -7.76
N SER A 158 0.38 16.64 -7.79
CA SER A 158 0.66 15.31 -8.35
C SER A 158 0.88 14.28 -7.24
N ILE A 159 2.12 14.02 -6.82
CA ILE A 159 2.40 13.03 -5.77
C ILE A 159 1.71 13.35 -4.43
N GLY A 160 1.49 14.63 -4.10
CA GLY A 160 0.74 15.02 -2.91
C GLY A 160 -0.73 14.59 -2.96
N PHE A 161 -1.37 14.64 -4.13
CA PHE A 161 -2.71 14.11 -4.32
C PHE A 161 -2.74 12.60 -4.12
N ILE A 162 -1.78 11.87 -4.70
CA ILE A 162 -1.66 10.41 -4.55
C ILE A 162 -1.47 10.04 -3.06
N ILE A 163 -0.56 10.72 -2.34
CA ILE A 163 -0.39 10.51 -0.90
C ILE A 163 -1.70 10.75 -0.14
N GLY A 164 -2.38 11.87 -0.42
CA GLY A 164 -3.66 12.19 0.22
C GLY A 164 -4.74 11.16 -0.07
N HIS A 165 -4.80 10.65 -1.30
CA HIS A 165 -5.71 9.60 -1.74
C HIS A 165 -5.50 8.31 -0.93
N GLU A 166 -4.25 7.82 -0.85
CA GLU A 166 -3.95 6.61 -0.09
C GLU A 166 -4.21 6.76 1.42
N ILE A 167 -3.88 7.92 2.01
CA ILE A 167 -4.20 8.17 3.42
C ILE A 167 -5.72 8.15 3.63
N LEU A 168 -6.51 8.66 2.68
CA LEU A 168 -7.97 8.69 2.78
C LEU A 168 -8.63 7.32 2.63
N HIS A 169 -7.98 6.33 2.00
CA HIS A 169 -8.50 4.96 2.01
C HIS A 169 -8.68 4.40 3.42
N ALA A 170 -7.84 4.80 4.38
CA ALA A 170 -8.04 4.47 5.78
C ALA A 170 -9.34 5.03 6.40
N PHE A 171 -10.01 5.94 5.72
CA PHE A 171 -11.19 6.66 6.20
C PHE A 171 -12.36 6.62 5.19
N ASP A 172 -12.25 5.81 4.13
CA ASP A 172 -13.32 5.65 3.16
C ASP A 172 -14.40 4.68 3.67
N ASN A 173 -15.44 4.46 2.87
CA ASN A 173 -16.60 3.66 3.26
C ASN A 173 -16.28 2.19 3.63
N HIS A 174 -15.10 1.67 3.27
CA HIS A 174 -14.68 0.31 3.65
C HIS A 174 -14.01 0.30 5.03
N ASP A 175 -13.11 1.24 5.29
CA ASP A 175 -12.20 1.18 6.45
C ASP A 175 -12.49 2.24 7.53
N TYR A 176 -13.42 3.18 7.32
CA TYR A 176 -13.64 4.31 8.24
C TYR A 176 -13.94 3.92 9.69
N LYS A 177 -14.62 2.77 9.90
CA LYS A 177 -15.10 2.35 11.21
C LYS A 177 -14.20 1.38 11.95
N TYR A 178 -13.15 0.86 11.30
CA TYR A 178 -12.29 -0.19 11.87
C TYR A 178 -10.81 0.20 11.91
N ILE A 179 -10.10 -0.36 12.88
CA ILE A 179 -8.65 -0.60 12.80
C ILE A 179 -8.46 -2.11 12.72
N PHE A 180 -7.82 -2.60 11.67
CA PHE A 180 -7.57 -4.03 11.49
C PHE A 180 -6.20 -4.43 12.06
N GLY A 181 -6.16 -5.59 12.70
CA GLY A 181 -4.93 -6.28 13.08
C GLY A 181 -4.44 -7.25 11.99
N LEU A 182 -3.22 -7.77 12.18
CA LEU A 182 -2.64 -8.80 11.32
C LEU A 182 -3.38 -10.15 11.37
N ASP A 183 -4.20 -10.35 12.41
CA ASP A 183 -5.10 -11.49 12.56
C ASP A 183 -6.35 -11.37 11.67
N GLY A 184 -6.55 -10.21 11.03
CA GLY A 184 -7.70 -9.91 10.19
C GLY A 184 -8.93 -9.44 10.97
N GLU A 185 -8.83 -9.36 12.29
CA GLU A 185 -9.91 -8.87 13.14
C GLU A 185 -9.88 -7.34 13.22
N GLY A 186 -11.05 -6.73 13.08
CA GLY A 186 -11.23 -5.28 13.11
C GLY A 186 -11.78 -4.80 14.45
N GLU A 187 -11.07 -3.89 15.11
CA GLU A 187 -11.61 -3.15 16.27
C GLU A 187 -12.50 -2.01 15.77
N LEU A 188 -13.78 -2.00 16.19
CA LEU A 188 -14.69 -0.90 15.89
C LEU A 188 -14.27 0.36 16.66
N ILE A 189 -13.98 1.44 15.94
CA ILE A 189 -13.43 2.68 16.52
C ILE A 189 -14.39 3.86 16.56
N LEU A 190 -15.59 3.72 16.00
CA LEU A 190 -16.60 4.78 15.97
C LEU A 190 -17.84 4.40 16.77
N THR A 191 -18.50 5.41 17.33
CA THR A 191 -19.79 5.24 18.01
C THR A 191 -20.92 4.99 17.01
N PRO A 192 -22.03 4.35 17.42
CA PRO A 192 -23.17 4.11 16.54
C PRO A 192 -23.73 5.39 15.90
N GLU A 193 -23.79 6.49 16.64
CA GLU A 193 -24.26 7.79 16.14
C GLU A 193 -23.33 8.32 15.04
N SER A 194 -22.01 8.23 15.24
CA SER A 194 -21.02 8.69 14.27
C SER A 194 -21.04 7.86 12.98
N ILE A 195 -21.30 6.55 13.09
CA ILE A 195 -21.49 5.65 11.96
C ILE A 195 -22.72 6.06 11.16
N GLU A 196 -23.87 6.21 11.83
CA GLU A 196 -25.13 6.61 11.16
C GLU A 196 -24.99 7.96 10.46
N ASN A 197 -24.33 8.93 11.10
CA ASN A 197 -24.08 10.25 10.51
C ASN A 197 -23.16 10.17 9.29
N PHE A 198 -22.12 9.33 9.32
CA PHE A 198 -21.21 9.15 8.20
C PHE A 198 -21.89 8.45 7.02
N GLU A 199 -22.67 7.39 7.27
CA GLU A 199 -23.39 6.66 6.22
C GLU A 199 -24.35 7.58 5.45
N LYS A 200 -25.06 8.49 6.14
CA LYS A 200 -25.88 9.53 5.49
C LYS A 200 -25.09 10.47 4.58
N LYS A 201 -23.80 10.70 4.86
CA LYS A 201 -22.93 11.53 4.00
C LYS A 201 -22.45 10.75 2.79
N VAL A 202 -22.17 9.45 2.95
CA VAL A 202 -21.74 8.57 1.85
C VAL A 202 -22.82 8.50 0.76
N GLU A 203 -24.11 8.46 1.12
CA GLU A 203 -25.22 8.44 0.14
C GLU A 203 -25.25 9.65 -0.82
N CYS A 204 -24.55 10.74 -0.51
CA CYS A 204 -24.49 11.93 -1.34
C CYS A 204 -23.50 11.80 -2.53
N PHE A 205 -22.63 10.80 -2.53
CA PHE A 205 -21.53 10.61 -3.48
C PHE A 205 -21.65 9.28 -4.22
#